data_AF-A0A2G6CGX6-F1
#
_entry.id   AF-A0A2G6CGX6-F1
#
_cell.length_a   1.000
_cell.length_b   1.000
_cell.length_c   1.000
_cell.angle_alpha   90.00
_cell.angle_beta   90.00
_cell.angle_gamma   90.00
#
_symmetry.space_group_name_H-M   'P 1'
#
loop_
_entity.id
_entity.type
_entity.pdbx_description
1 polymer ?
#
loop_
_entity_poly.entity_id
_entity_poly.type
_entity_poly.pdbx_seq_one_letter_code
_entity_poly.pdbx_strand_id
1 'polypeptide(L)' 'MSKIRFAFLLAIVIACAGATVAVLVAALGAEALTGDVFFTVLPLILLGSIALRGLTDKDRGGEK' A
#
# COMPACT_ATOMS: atom_id res chain seq x y z
N MET A 1 -0.38 -7.59 18.76
CA MET A 1 -0.66 -8.37 17.53
C MET A 1 -0.22 -9.78 17.87
N SER A 2 -1.05 -10.82 17.71
CA SER A 2 -1.74 -11.06 16.46
C SER A 2 -0.72 -11.45 15.39
N LYS A 3 0.08 -12.54 15.51
CA LYS A 3 1.03 -12.96 14.45
C LYS A 3 0.33 -13.03 13.09
N ILE A 4 -0.91 -13.51 13.09
CA ILE A 4 -1.82 -13.55 11.93
C ILE A 4 -2.14 -12.13 11.43
N ARG A 5 -2.50 -11.20 12.34
CA ARG A 5 -2.80 -9.80 11.99
C ARG A 5 -1.58 -9.07 11.42
N PHE A 6 -0.39 -9.34 11.95
CA PHE A 6 0.87 -8.78 11.43
C PHE A 6 1.14 -9.29 10.02
N ALA A 7 1.11 -10.62 9.81
CA ALA A 7 1.32 -11.21 8.50
C ALA A 7 0.30 -10.71 7.46
N PHE A 8 -0.96 -10.56 7.88
CA PHE A 8 -2.02 -10.02 7.03
C PHE A 8 -1.76 -8.56 6.61
N LEU A 9 -1.42 -7.68 7.56
CA LEU A 9 -1.13 -6.27 7.25
C LEU A 9 0.14 -6.13 6.40
N LEU A 10 1.16 -6.94 6.67
CA LEU A 10 2.38 -6.99 5.86
C LEU A 10 2.06 -7.43 4.42
N ALA A 11 1.23 -8.45 4.25
CA ALA A 11 0.78 -8.90 2.94
C ALA A 11 0.01 -7.79 2.19
N ILE A 12 -0.84 -7.03 2.87
CA ILE A 12 -1.54 -5.88 2.27
C ILE A 12 -0.57 -4.81 1.79
N VAL A 13 0.43 -4.45 2.61
CA VAL A 13 1.43 -3.44 2.24
C VAL A 13 2.19 -3.87 0.98
N ILE A 14 2.66 -5.12 0.96
CA ILE A 14 3.39 -5.68 -0.20
C ILE A 14 2.48 -5.73 -1.43
N ALA A 15 1.23 -6.16 -1.29
CA ALA A 15 0.27 -6.23 -2.39
C ALA A 15 -0.03 -4.83 -2.97
N CYS A 16 -0.21 -3.82 -2.11
CA CYS A 16 -0.44 -2.44 -2.56
C CYS A 16 0.78 -1.87 -3.28
N ALA A 17 1.98 -2.12 -2.77
CA ALA A 17 3.22 -1.70 -3.42
C ALA A 17 3.39 -2.37 -4.80
N GLY A 18 3.20 -3.70 -4.87
CA GLY A 18 3.26 -4.46 -6.12
C GLY A 18 2.23 -4.00 -7.15
N ALA A 19 0.98 -3.80 -6.73
CA ALA A 19 -0.08 -3.30 -7.59
C ALA A 19 0.21 -1.88 -8.12
N THR A 20 0.75 -1.00 -7.26
CA THR A 20 1.13 0.36 -7.66
C THR A 20 2.21 0.35 -8.74
N VAL A 21 3.27 -0.45 -8.54
CA VAL A 21 4.34 -0.60 -9.53
C VAL A 21 3.80 -1.19 -10.83
N ALA A 22 2.95 -2.22 -10.76
CA ALA A 22 2.37 -2.84 -11.95
C ALA A 22 1.53 -1.85 -12.78
N VAL A 23 0.71 -1.03 -12.12
CA VAL A 23 -0.08 0.02 -12.78
C VAL A 23 0.81 1.08 -13.43
N LEU A 24 1.88 1.51 -12.75
CA LEU A 24 2.83 2.48 -13.32
C LEU A 24 3.60 1.91 -14.52
N VAL A 25 4.03 0.64 -14.45
CA VAL A 25 4.70 -0.03 -15.58
C VAL A 25 3.76 -0.16 -16.77
N ALA A 26 2.51 -0.55 -16.55
CA ALA A 26 1.50 -0.62 -17.60
C ALA A 26 1.21 0.77 -18.21
N ALA A 27 1.11 1.81 -17.38
CA ALA A 27 0.89 3.18 -17.82
C ALA A 27 2.07 3.73 -18.64
N LEU A 28 3.30 3.44 -18.23
CA LEU A 28 4.52 3.81 -18.98
C LEU A 28 4.54 3.12 -20.36
N GLY A 29 4.18 1.83 -20.42
CA GLY A 29 4.12 1.09 -21.68
C GLY A 29 3.02 1.58 -22.63
N ALA A 30 1.97 2.20 -22.10
CA ALA A 30 0.86 2.75 -22.88
C ALA A 30 1.00 4.26 -23.18
N GLU A 31 2.12 4.90 -22.78
CA GLU A 31 2.32 6.36 -22.82
C GLU A 31 1.18 7.17 -22.18
N ALA A 32 0.46 6.55 -21.24
CA ALA A 32 -0.80 7.04 -20.70
C ALA A 32 -0.67 7.46 -19.23
N LEU A 33 0.36 8.25 -18.88
CA LEU A 33 0.44 8.89 -17.56
C LEU A 33 -0.56 10.04 -17.48
N THR A 34 -1.84 9.69 -17.38
CA THR A 34 -2.96 10.62 -17.26
C THR A 34 -3.49 10.67 -15.83
N GLY A 35 -4.47 11.53 -15.59
CA GLY A 35 -5.18 11.60 -14.31
C GLY A 35 -5.80 10.25 -13.90
N ASP A 36 -6.20 9.41 -14.84
CA ASP A 36 -6.85 8.12 -14.55
C ASP A 36 -5.90 7.14 -13.84
N VAL A 37 -4.62 7.15 -14.22
CA VAL A 37 -3.58 6.35 -13.55
C VAL A 37 -3.39 6.83 -12.12
N PHE A 38 -3.41 8.15 -11.91
CA PHE A 38 -3.33 8.73 -10.56
C PHE A 38 -4.53 8.31 -9.70
N PHE A 39 -5.76 8.37 -10.23
CA PHE A 39 -6.97 7.92 -9.51
C PHE A 39 -6.98 6.41 -9.25
N THR A 40 -6.25 5.63 -10.04
CA THR A 40 -6.08 4.18 -9.82
C THR A 40 -5.05 3.88 -8.74
N VAL A 41 -3.94 4.64 -8.70
CA VAL A 41 -2.84 4.45 -7.75
C VAL A 41 -3.15 5.02 -6.36
N LEU A 42 -3.90 6.12 -6.28
CA LEU A 42 -4.15 6.83 -5.03
C LEU A 42 -4.87 5.98 -3.96
N PRO A 43 -5.92 5.19 -4.29
CA PRO A 43 -6.52 4.25 -3.34
C PRO A 43 -5.55 3.16 -2.86
N LEU A 44 -4.64 2.68 -3.72
CA LEU A 44 -3.64 1.68 -3.35
C LEU A 44 -2.63 2.26 -2.34
N ILE A 45 -2.19 3.49 -2.57
CA ILE A 45 -1.30 4.20 -1.63
C ILE A 45 -2.03 4.44 -0.30
N LEU A 46 -3.31 4.84 -0.34
CA LEU A 46 -4.10 5.09 0.87
C LEU A 46 -4.26 3.80 1.70
N LEU A 47 -4.67 2.71 1.06
CA LEU A 47 -4.82 1.40 1.69
C LEU A 47 -3.49 0.89 2.26
N GLY A 48 -2.42 0.98 1.47
CA GLY A 48 -1.07 0.65 1.91
C GLY A 48 -0.63 1.48 3.11
N SER A 49 -0.94 2.77 3.14
CA SER A 49 -0.60 3.68 4.25
C SER A 49 -1.37 3.33 5.54
N ILE A 50 -2.64 2.95 5.43
CA ILE A 50 -3.43 2.49 6.59
C ILE A 50 -2.85 1.17 7.13
N ALA A 51 -2.52 0.24 6.24
CA ALA A 51 -1.92 -1.04 6.64
C ALA A 51 -0.54 -0.84 7.28
N LEU A 52 0.29 0.03 6.70
CA LEU A 52 1.59 0.40 7.23
C LEU A 52 1.47 1.08 8.60
N ARG A 53 0.53 2.02 8.75
CA ARG A 53 0.25 2.64 10.04
C ARG A 53 -0.19 1.62 11.08
N GLY A 54 -1.02 0.65 10.70
CA GLY A 54 -1.40 -0.47 11.56
C GLY A 54 -0.20 -1.31 12.02
N LEU A 55 0.84 -1.44 11.19
CA LEU A 55 2.10 -2.10 11.54
C LEU A 55 2.99 -1.22 12.45
N THR A 56 3.09 0.09 12.18
CA THR A 56 4.01 1.01 12.88
C THR A 56 3.47 1.58 14.19
N ASP A 57 2.17 1.91 14.29
CA ASP A 57 1.55 2.41 15.55
C ASP A 57 1.64 1.36 16.65
N LYS A 58 1.79 0.10 16.27
CA LYS A 58 1.97 -1.02 17.17
C LYS A 58 3.38 -1.10 17.78
N ASP A 59 4.37 -0.52 17.12
CA ASP A 59 5.74 -0.35 17.62
C ASP A 59 5.87 0.86 18.57
N ARG A 60 4.94 1.83 18.45
CA ARG A 60 4.82 2.98 19.36
C ARG A 60 3.91 2.74 20.58
N GLY A 61 3.18 1.64 20.63
CA GLY A 61 2.34 1.25 21.77
C GLY A 61 3.09 0.76 23.02
N GLY A 62 4.36 1.16 23.18
CA GLY A 62 5.18 1.00 24.39
C GLY A 62 5.39 2.30 25.16
N GLU A 63 4.82 3.42 24.72
CA GLU A 63 4.77 4.64 25.52
C GLU A 63 3.34 5.18 25.60
N LYS A 64 2.77 4.97 26.79
CA LYS A 64 1.56 5.56 27.39
C LYS A 64 0.24 4.85 27.11
#